data_AF-A0A261G9V1-F1
#
_entry.id   AF-A0A261G9V1-F1
#
_cell.length_a   1.000
_cell.length_b   1.000
_cell.length_c   1.000
_cell.angle_alpha   90.00
_cell.angle_beta   90.00
_cell.angle_gamma   90.00
#
_symmetry.space_group_name_H-M   'P 1'
#
loop_
_entity.id
_entity.type
_entity.pdbx_description
1 polymer ?
#
loop_
_entity_poly.entity_id
_entity_poly.type
_entity_poly.pdbx_seq_one_letter_code
_entity_poly.pdbx_strand_id
1 'polypeptide(L)'
;MTTSLLIRKLPEDVKETLAKAAKANGRSTEAQARSVLEEFAASWVEQPKESMYDFFTRIREEVLEGGIDEDEFQPMPRDKNEQPRPVDFE
;
A
#
# COMPACT_ATOMS: atom_id res chain seq x y z
N MET A 1 1.43 -6.87 24.14
CA MET A 1 1.92 -7.90 23.20
C MET A 1 3.20 -7.37 22.57
N THR A 2 4.32 -8.08 22.70
CA THR A 2 5.56 -7.73 22.00
C THR A 2 5.55 -8.41 20.64
N THR A 3 5.35 -7.62 19.58
CA THR A 3 5.42 -8.10 18.20
C THR A 3 6.88 -8.17 17.78
N SER A 4 7.31 -9.29 17.20
CA SER A 4 8.68 -9.49 16.70
C SER A 4 8.70 -9.74 15.20
N LEU A 5 9.72 -9.23 14.52
CA LEU A 5 9.93 -9.37 13.09
C LEU A 5 11.34 -9.93 12.86
N LEU A 6 11.45 -10.97 12.04
CA LEU A 6 12.73 -11.56 11.66
C LEU A 6 13.05 -11.23 10.21
N ILE A 7 14.10 -10.46 9.99
CA ILE A 7 14.61 -10.13 8.66
C ILE A 7 15.75 -11.10 8.32
N ARG A 8 15.50 -12.04 7.40
CA ARG A 8 16.50 -13.02 6.95
C ARG A 8 17.27 -12.51 5.74
N LYS A 9 18.49 -13.03 5.55
CA LYS A 9 19.37 -12.72 4.40
C LYS A 9 19.57 -11.21 4.20
N LEU A 10 19.66 -10.45 5.28
CA LEU A 10 20.02 -9.03 5.20
C LEU A 10 21.44 -8.93 4.60
N PRO A 11 21.65 -8.12 3.56
CA PRO A 11 22.97 -7.89 2.99
C PRO A 11 23.98 -7.44 4.06
N GLU A 12 25.22 -7.89 3.92
CA GLU A 12 26.23 -7.71 4.99
C GLU A 12 26.65 -6.25 5.14
N ASP A 13 26.75 -5.51 4.04
CA ASP A 13 26.96 -4.08 3.99
C ASP A 13 25.88 -3.30 4.78
N VAL A 14 24.62 -3.73 4.67
CA VAL A 14 23.50 -3.14 5.41
C VAL A 14 23.62 -3.45 6.91
N LYS A 15 24.01 -4.68 7.28
CA LYS A 15 24.25 -5.04 8.70
C LYS A 15 25.35 -4.21 9.32
N GLU A 16 26.47 -4.04 8.61
CA GLU A 16 27.60 -3.24 9.08
C GLU A 16 27.20 -1.78 9.28
N THR A 17 26.47 -1.21 8.30
CA THR A 17 25.95 0.14 8.37
C THR A 17 25.04 0.32 9.59
N LEU A 18 24.13 -0.62 9.82
CA LEU A 18 23.21 -0.60 10.94
C LEU A 18 23.93 -0.72 12.29
N ALA A 19 24.92 -1.61 12.40
CA ALA A 19 25.72 -1.79 13.61
C ALA A 19 26.56 -0.55 13.93
N LYS A 20 27.14 0.08 12.90
CA LYS A 20 27.89 1.34 13.04
C LYS A 20 26.99 2.48 13.53
N ALA A 21 25.80 2.61 12.95
CA ALA A 21 24.82 3.60 13.37
C ALA A 21 24.32 3.34 14.81
N ALA A 22 24.08 2.09 15.19
CA ALA A 22 23.68 1.72 16.54
C ALA A 22 24.75 2.12 17.57
N LYS A 23 26.03 1.83 17.27
CA LYS A 23 27.17 2.21 18.12
C LYS A 23 27.32 3.72 18.24
N ALA A 24 27.18 4.46 17.14
CA ALA A 24 27.26 5.92 17.14
C ALA A 24 26.17 6.57 18.01
N ASN A 25 24.98 5.96 18.05
CA ASN A 25 23.84 6.43 18.83
C ASN A 25 23.75 5.80 20.24
N GLY A 26 24.77 5.04 20.68
CA GLY A 26 24.80 4.42 22.00
C GLY A 26 23.66 3.43 22.29
N ARG A 27 23.12 2.77 21.25
CA ARG A 27 21.97 1.85 21.37
C ARG A 27 22.26 0.47 20.77
N SER A 28 21.38 -0.49 21.06
CA SER A 28 21.47 -1.83 20.46
C SER A 28 21.10 -1.80 18.98
N THR A 29 21.59 -2.78 18.22
CA THR A 29 21.28 -2.92 16.79
C THR A 29 19.78 -3.12 16.55
N GLU A 30 19.09 -3.84 17.44
CA GLU A 30 17.63 -4.01 17.37
C GLU A 30 16.91 -2.67 17.60
N ALA A 31 17.32 -1.89 18.60
CA ALA A 31 16.72 -0.59 18.88
C ALA A 31 16.95 0.41 17.73
N GLN A 32 18.13 0.36 17.10
CA GLN A 32 18.41 1.11 15.88
C GLN A 32 17.50 0.67 14.72
N ALA A 33 17.36 -0.64 14.49
CA ALA A 33 16.50 -1.17 13.44
C ALA A 33 15.03 -0.74 13.64
N ARG A 34 14.54 -0.83 14.89
CA ARG A 34 13.19 -0.40 15.25
C ARG A 34 12.97 1.07 14.92
N SER A 35 13.89 1.94 15.35
CA SER A 35 13.81 3.38 15.10
C SER A 35 13.78 3.72 13.61
N VAL A 36 14.59 3.05 12.79
CA VAL A 36 14.60 3.27 11.33
C VAL A 36 13.28 2.83 10.70
N LEU A 37 12.73 1.69 11.13
CA LEU A 37 11.44 1.20 10.63
C LEU A 37 10.28 2.09 11.06
N GLU A 38 10.29 2.60 12.29
CA GLU A 38 9.27 3.51 12.81
C GLU A 38 9.29 4.86 12.07
N GLU A 39 10.48 5.42 11.81
CA GLU A 39 10.64 6.66 11.04
C GLU A 39 10.12 6.48 9.61
N PHE A 40 10.48 5.39 8.95
CA PHE A 40 9.97 5.08 7.62
C PHE A 40 8.45 4.91 7.63
N ALA A 41 7.90 4.14 8.57
CA ALA A 41 6.46 3.93 8.69
C ALA A 41 5.70 5.23 8.97
N ALA A 42 6.23 6.12 9.82
CA ALA A 42 5.65 7.43 10.07
C ALA A 42 5.56 8.24 8.77
N SER A 43 6.66 8.32 8.01
CA SER A 43 6.66 9.00 6.70
C SER A 43 5.68 8.37 5.70
N TRP A 44 5.53 7.04 5.71
CA TRP A 44 4.60 6.35 4.82
C TRP A 44 3.13 6.58 5.19
N VAL A 45 2.83 6.77 6.48
CA VAL A 45 1.49 7.14 6.96
C VAL A 45 1.19 8.62 6.69
N GLU A 46 2.20 9.48 6.80
CA GLU A 46 2.08 10.92 6.51
C GLU A 46 2.01 11.24 5.02
N GLN A 47 2.53 10.37 4.15
CA GLN A 47 2.27 10.49 2.72
C GLN A 47 0.76 10.45 2.51
N PRO A 48 0.16 11.48 1.87
CA PRO A 48 -1.23 11.43 1.51
C PRO A 48 -1.38 10.24 0.56
N LYS A 49 -1.88 9.13 1.07
CA LYS A 49 -2.63 8.19 0.26
C LYS A 49 -3.63 9.09 -0.44
N GLU A 50 -3.62 9.15 -1.77
CA GLU A 50 -4.73 9.74 -2.52
C GLU A 50 -5.99 9.32 -1.78
N SER A 51 -6.62 10.30 -1.15
CA SER A 51 -7.72 10.02 -0.25
C SER A 51 -8.82 9.37 -1.11
N MET A 52 -9.75 8.63 -0.51
CA MET A 52 -10.92 8.20 -1.27
C MET A 52 -11.58 9.39 -1.99
N TYR A 53 -11.47 10.60 -1.41
CA TYR A 53 -11.90 11.84 -2.04
C TYR A 53 -11.09 12.19 -3.30
N ASP A 54 -9.77 12.02 -3.32
CA ASP A 54 -8.94 12.23 -4.52
C ASP A 54 -9.28 11.20 -5.61
N PHE A 55 -9.57 9.96 -5.22
CA PHE A 55 -10.06 8.94 -6.15
C PHE A 55 -11.41 9.33 -6.79
N PHE A 56 -12.39 9.76 -6.00
CA PHE A 56 -13.69 10.20 -6.53
C PHE A 56 -13.61 11.52 -7.30
N THR A 57 -12.70 12.41 -6.92
CA THR A 57 -12.42 13.66 -7.65
C THR A 57 -11.85 13.33 -9.02
N ARG A 58 -10.89 12.41 -9.08
CA ARG A 58 -10.30 11.94 -10.35
C ARG A 58 -11.31 11.23 -11.24
N ILE A 59 -12.16 10.36 -10.69
CA ILE A 59 -13.28 9.78 -11.46
C ILE A 59 -14.18 10.89 -11.99
N ARG A 60 -14.55 11.87 -11.17
CA ARG A 60 -15.43 12.95 -11.62
C ARG A 60 -14.80 13.76 -12.75
N GLU A 61 -13.54 14.15 -12.62
CA GLU A 61 -12.82 14.92 -13.62
C GLU A 61 -12.64 14.13 -14.92
N GLU A 62 -12.15 12.89 -14.84
CA GLU A 62 -11.84 12.06 -16.02
C GLU A 62 -13.09 11.49 -16.69
N VAL A 63 -14.11 11.09 -15.93
CA VAL A 63 -15.27 10.32 -16.42
C VAL A 63 -16.51 11.20 -16.59
N LEU A 64 -16.80 12.11 -15.66
CA LEU A 64 -18.03 12.91 -15.70
C LEU A 64 -17.85 14.25 -16.41
N GLU A 65 -16.68 14.87 -16.28
CA GLU A 65 -16.39 16.20 -16.84
C GLU A 65 -15.58 16.12 -18.14
N GLY A 66 -14.68 15.13 -18.28
CA GLY A 66 -13.90 14.85 -19.51
C GLY A 66 -14.71 14.26 -20.66
N GLY A 67 -15.86 13.63 -20.36
CA GLY A 67 -16.68 12.92 -21.33
C GLY A 67 -16.17 11.49 -21.59
N ILE A 68 -17.09 10.54 -21.65
CA ILE A 68 -16.81 9.13 -21.97
C ILE A 68 -17.24 8.91 -23.42
N ASP A 69 -16.37 8.37 -24.26
CA ASP A 69 -16.77 7.95 -25.60
C ASP A 69 -17.72 6.73 -25.51
N GLU A 70 -18.73 6.65 -26.39
CA GLU A 70 -19.77 5.59 -26.35
C GLU A 70 -19.19 4.15 -26.37
N ASP A 71 -17.95 3.99 -26.80
CA ASP A 71 -17.23 2.72 -26.86
C ASP A 71 -16.48 2.36 -25.57
N GLU A 72 -16.26 3.29 -24.64
CA GLU A 72 -15.48 3.06 -23.41
C GLU A 72 -16.28 2.41 -22.27
N PHE A 73 -17.62 2.52 -22.31
CA PHE A 73 -18.52 1.98 -21.29
C PHE A 73 -19.52 0.95 -21.85
N GLN A 74 -19.11 0.15 -22.83
CA GLN A 74 -19.95 -0.93 -23.31
C GLN A 74 -20.03 -2.03 -22.24
N PRO A 75 -21.23 -2.37 -21.73
CA PRO A 75 -21.36 -3.53 -20.86
C PRO A 75 -20.86 -4.75 -21.61
N MET A 76 -20.07 -5.60 -20.95
CA MET A 76 -19.67 -6.86 -21.56
C MET A 76 -20.93 -7.59 -22.06
N PRO A 77 -20.91 -8.14 -23.28
CA PRO A 77 -22.05 -8.88 -23.81
C PRO A 77 -22.42 -9.97 -22.81
N ARG A 78 -23.65 -9.92 -22.27
CA ARG A 78 -24.15 -11.02 -21.43
C ARG A 78 -24.24 -12.26 -22.31
N ASP A 79 -23.63 -13.37 -21.89
CA ASP A 79 -23.90 -14.64 -22.56
C ASP A 79 -25.39 -14.96 -22.35
N LYS A 80 -26.09 -15.24 -23.45
CA LYS A 80 -27.52 -15.60 -23.41
C LYS A 80 -27.76 -16.90 -22.63
N ASN A 81 -26.71 -17.71 -22.45
CA ASN A 81 -26.72 -18.94 -21.67
C ASN A 81 -26.19 -18.75 -20.24
N GLU A 82 -25.66 -17.57 -19.89
CA GLU A 82 -25.25 -17.28 -18.51
C GLU A 82 -26.50 -17.08 -17.65
N GLN A 83 -26.73 -18.04 -16.74
CA GLN A 83 -27.70 -17.83 -15.68
C GLN A 83 -27.12 -16.82 -14.67
N PRO A 84 -27.94 -15.90 -14.13
CA PRO A 84 -27.48 -15.01 -13.08
C PRO A 84 -26.88 -15.83 -11.93
N ARG A 85 -25.77 -15.36 -11.36
CA ARG A 85 -25.18 -16.00 -10.19
C ARG A 85 -26.26 -16.15 -9.11
N PRO A 86 -26.44 -17.34 -8.53
CA PRO A 86 -27.43 -17.53 -7.48
C PRO A 86 -27.08 -16.59 -6.31
N VAL A 87 -28.07 -15.83 -5.87
CA VAL A 87 -27.96 -14.96 -4.70
C VAL A 87 -28.46 -15.77 -3.53
N ASP A 88 -27.58 -16.03 -2.57
CA ASP A 88 -27.95 -16.63 -1.30
C ASP A 88 -28.52 -15.53 -0.38
N PHE A 89 -29.66 -15.81 0.24
CA PHE A 89 -30.36 -14.89 1.15
C PHE A 89 -30.34 -15.38 2.61
N GLU A 90 -29.56 -16.42 2.91
CA GLU A 90 -29.29 -16.85 4.29
C GLU A 90 -28.53 -15.82 5.14
#